data_AF-A0A6I3KEZ7-F1
#
_entry.id   AF-A0A6I3KEZ7-F1
#
_cell.length_a   1.000
_cell.length_b   1.000
_cell.length_c   1.000
_cell.angle_alpha   90.00
_cell.angle_beta   90.00
_cell.angle_gamma   90.00
#
_symmetry.space_group_name_H-M   'P 1'
#
loop_
_entity.id
_entity.type
_entity.pdbx_description
1 polymer ?
#
loop_
_entity_poly.entity_id
_entity_poly.type
_entity_poly.pdbx_seq_one_letter_code
_entity_poly.pdbx_strand_id
1 'polypeptide(L)'
;MKRHANERHWENYEQRPGVPKSGLPSWRRVLLAVLAWALIVGMVILAFAREASPAKGEPLVRPIELHIKACYRPDPRVCLEHPPVVFMEPGLTVYACAMRAQIELVKWKEEHPGWYVIRYRCGRAGVMARA
;
A
#
# COMPACT_ATOMS: atom_id res chain seq x y z
N MET A 1 -11.58 -78.84 -60.52
CA MET A 1 -12.56 -77.83 -60.03
C MET A 1 -12.36 -77.73 -58.52
N LYS A 2 -12.04 -76.62 -57.86
CA LYS A 2 -12.11 -75.18 -58.15
C LYS A 2 -10.85 -74.49 -57.59
N ARG A 3 -10.30 -73.53 -58.34
CA ARG A 3 -9.35 -72.52 -57.86
C ARG A 3 -10.15 -71.42 -57.16
N HIS A 4 -9.70 -70.97 -55.99
CA HIS A 4 -9.92 -69.59 -55.57
C HIS A 4 -8.61 -69.04 -55.01
N ALA A 5 -8.19 -67.96 -55.66
CA ALA A 5 -7.01 -67.18 -55.41
C ALA A 5 -7.33 -66.02 -54.46
N ASN A 6 -6.25 -65.34 -54.07
CA ASN A 6 -6.17 -63.90 -53.87
C ASN A 6 -6.46 -63.39 -52.46
N GLU A 7 -5.42 -63.32 -51.63
CA GLU A 7 -5.31 -62.23 -50.65
C GLU A 7 -3.89 -61.63 -50.57
N ARG A 8 -3.78 -60.44 -51.18
CA ARG A 8 -3.32 -59.19 -50.54
C ARG A 8 -1.85 -59.16 -50.04
N HIS A 9 -0.85 -58.69 -50.79
CA HIS A 9 -0.67 -57.37 -51.47
C HIS A 9 -0.70 -56.13 -50.55
N TRP A 10 0.04 -56.14 -49.43
CA TRP A 10 0.32 -54.88 -48.69
C TRP A 10 1.69 -54.80 -47.99
N GLU A 11 2.65 -55.69 -48.26
CA GLU A 11 4.02 -55.64 -47.70
C GLU A 11 4.85 -54.39 -48.07
N ASN A 12 4.24 -53.37 -48.66
CA ASN A 12 4.93 -52.20 -49.18
C ASN A 12 4.26 -50.89 -48.77
N TYR A 13 4.14 -50.65 -47.47
CA TYR A 13 3.90 -49.30 -46.96
C TYR A 13 4.73 -49.07 -45.69
N GLU A 14 5.91 -48.50 -45.92
CA GLU A 14 6.26 -47.22 -45.31
C GLU A 14 6.50 -47.24 -43.79
N GLN A 15 7.78 -47.24 -43.39
CA GLN A 15 8.30 -46.10 -42.62
C GLN A 15 9.83 -46.09 -42.43
N ARG A 16 10.36 -44.90 -42.69
CA ARG A 16 11.75 -44.46 -42.70
C ARG A 16 12.43 -44.51 -41.32
N PRO A 17 13.77 -44.50 -41.28
CA PRO A 17 14.56 -44.43 -40.04
C PRO A 17 14.13 -43.23 -39.17
N GLY A 18 13.63 -43.56 -37.98
CA GLY A 18 13.32 -42.61 -36.93
C GLY A 18 14.58 -41.90 -36.46
N VAL A 19 14.62 -40.60 -36.75
CA VAL A 19 15.50 -39.60 -36.15
C VAL A 19 15.71 -39.88 -34.65
N PRO A 20 16.93 -40.09 -34.16
CA PRO A 20 17.19 -40.09 -32.73
C PRO A 20 16.97 -38.67 -32.21
N LYS A 21 15.79 -38.40 -31.64
CA LYS A 21 15.62 -37.26 -30.74
C LYS A 21 16.43 -37.59 -29.50
N SER A 22 17.68 -37.14 -29.42
CA SER A 22 18.44 -37.04 -28.18
C SER A 22 17.78 -36.00 -27.27
N GLY A 23 16.59 -36.35 -26.80
CA GLY A 23 15.86 -35.59 -25.81
C GLY A 23 16.55 -35.78 -24.47
N LEU A 24 16.85 -34.65 -23.81
CA LEU A 24 17.28 -34.62 -22.42
C LEU A 24 16.50 -35.63 -21.56
N PRO A 25 17.16 -36.36 -20.66
CA PRO A 25 16.55 -37.44 -19.89
C PRO A 25 15.30 -36.95 -19.15
N SER A 26 14.25 -37.77 -19.17
CA SER A 26 12.90 -37.46 -18.68
C SER A 26 12.89 -36.77 -17.30
N TRP A 27 13.72 -37.24 -16.37
CA TRP A 27 13.82 -36.70 -15.02
C TRP A 27 14.34 -35.26 -14.96
N ARG A 28 15.22 -34.85 -15.88
CA ARG A 28 15.71 -33.46 -15.94
C ARG A 28 14.61 -32.50 -16.38
N ARG A 29 13.71 -32.93 -17.27
CA ARG A 29 12.57 -32.12 -17.69
C ARG A 29 11.58 -31.91 -16.55
N VAL A 30 11.32 -32.97 -15.78
CA VAL A 30 10.48 -32.91 -14.58
C VAL A 30 11.10 -31.99 -13.54
N LEU A 31 12.40 -32.13 -13.27
CA LEU A 31 13.10 -31.31 -12.29
C LEU A 31 13.14 -29.83 -12.69
N LEU A 32 13.38 -29.52 -13.98
CA LEU A 32 13.31 -28.15 -14.49
C LEU A 32 11.89 -27.58 -14.41
N ALA A 33 10.85 -28.37 -14.68
CA ALA A 33 9.47 -27.94 -14.56
C ALA A 33 9.09 -27.62 -13.11
N VAL A 34 9.52 -28.44 -12.14
CA VAL A 34 9.29 -28.21 -10.71
C VAL A 34 10.02 -26.96 -10.23
N LEU A 35 11.29 -26.78 -10.60
CA LEU A 35 12.06 -25.59 -10.23
C LEU A 35 11.44 -24.32 -10.85
N ALA A 36 11.05 -24.36 -12.12
CA ALA A 36 10.39 -23.24 -12.78
C ALA A 36 9.06 -22.88 -12.08
N TRP A 37 8.24 -23.90 -11.73
CA TRP A 37 7.00 -23.68 -11.00
C TRP A 37 7.24 -23.08 -9.61
N ALA A 38 8.23 -23.59 -8.87
CA ALA A 38 8.61 -23.06 -7.56
C ALA A 38 9.09 -21.60 -7.64
N LEU A 39 9.88 -21.24 -8.65
CA LEU A 39 10.33 -19.86 -8.88
C LEU A 39 9.16 -18.93 -9.24
N ILE A 40 8.23 -19.37 -10.09
CA ILE A 40 7.05 -18.59 -10.47
C ILE A 40 6.16 -18.36 -9.25
N VAL A 41 5.85 -19.42 -8.48
CA VAL A 41 5.05 -19.31 -7.26
C VAL A 41 5.74 -18.43 -6.23
N GLY A 42 7.06 -18.57 -6.04
CA GLY A 42 7.84 -17.71 -5.16
C GLY A 42 7.83 -16.24 -5.57
N MET A 43 7.99 -15.94 -6.86
CA MET A 43 7.91 -14.56 -7.38
C MET A 43 6.51 -13.97 -7.24
N VAL A 44 5.46 -14.76 -7.47
CA VAL A 44 4.07 -14.33 -7.27
C VAL A 44 3.81 -14.03 -5.79
N ILE A 45 4.25 -14.90 -4.87
CA ILE A 45 4.15 -14.66 -3.42
C ILE A 45 4.92 -13.39 -3.02
N LEU A 46 6.14 -13.18 -3.54
CA LEU A 46 6.93 -11.98 -3.27
C LEU A 46 6.29 -10.70 -3.83
N ALA A 47 5.63 -10.77 -4.99
CA ALA A 47 4.88 -9.66 -5.55
C ALA A 47 3.68 -9.28 -4.66
N PHE A 48 2.87 -10.27 -4.27
CA PHE A 48 1.71 -10.03 -3.39
C PHE A 48 2.11 -9.61 -1.96
N ALA A 49 3.23 -10.11 -1.45
CA ALA A 49 3.76 -9.69 -0.15
C ALA A 49 4.23 -8.23 -0.15
N ARG A 50 4.51 -7.64 -1.33
CA ARG A 50 4.91 -6.23 -1.45
C ARG A 50 3.73 -5.27 -1.33
N GLU A 51 2.51 -5.68 -1.67
CA GLU A 51 1.28 -4.89 -1.44
C GLU A 51 0.76 -5.00 -0.01
N ALA A 52 1.01 -6.12 0.66
CA ALA A 52 0.70 -6.27 2.07
C ALA A 52 1.82 -5.64 2.92
N SER A 53 1.95 -4.32 2.89
CA SER A 53 2.52 -3.60 4.03
C SER A 53 1.46 -3.63 5.11
N PRO A 54 1.56 -4.49 6.16
CA PRO A 54 0.74 -4.27 7.33
C PRO A 54 1.16 -2.89 7.84
N ALA A 55 0.22 -1.94 7.82
CA ALA A 55 0.26 -0.82 8.73
C ALA A 55 0.29 -1.46 10.13
N LYS A 56 1.51 -1.75 10.60
CA LYS A 56 1.76 -2.31 11.92
C LYS A 56 1.18 -1.28 12.86
N GLY A 57 0.08 -1.66 13.51
CA GLY A 57 -0.61 -0.83 14.48
C GLY A 57 0.35 -0.49 15.59
N GLU A 58 1.03 0.64 15.45
CA GLU A 58 1.66 1.29 16.57
C GLU A 58 0.55 2.09 17.24
N PRO A 59 0.20 1.80 18.50
CA PRO A 59 -0.53 2.75 19.32
C PRO A 59 0.45 3.87 19.67
N LEU A 60 0.92 4.59 18.65
CA LEU A 60 1.55 5.87 18.81
C LEU A 60 0.49 6.73 19.48
N VAL A 61 0.76 7.15 20.72
CA VAL A 61 0.14 8.32 21.31
C VAL A 61 0.43 9.47 20.35
N ARG A 62 -0.40 9.59 19.31
CA ARG A 62 -0.27 10.66 18.33
C ARG A 62 -0.66 11.91 19.08
N PRO A 63 0.24 12.91 19.15
CA PRO A 63 -0.09 14.12 19.87
C PRO A 63 -1.33 14.76 19.26
N ILE A 64 -2.06 15.47 20.10
CA ILE A 64 -3.18 16.28 19.64
C ILE A 64 -2.67 17.68 19.39
N GLU A 65 -3.06 18.26 18.27
CA GLU A 65 -2.65 19.57 17.82
C GLU A 65 -3.85 20.51 17.82
N LEU A 66 -3.65 21.74 18.29
CA LEU A 66 -4.58 22.86 18.16
C LEU A 66 -4.09 23.78 17.05
N HIS A 67 -4.84 23.84 15.95
CA HIS A 67 -4.58 24.73 14.84
C HIS A 67 -5.38 26.02 15.02
N ILE A 68 -4.71 27.16 14.86
CA ILE A 68 -5.30 28.49 15.04
C ILE A 68 -5.24 29.20 13.69
N LYS A 69 -6.40 29.60 13.18
CA LYS A 69 -6.51 30.48 12.02
C LYS A 69 -6.89 31.87 12.50
N ALA A 70 -6.06 32.84 12.19
CA ALA A 70 -6.24 34.21 12.60
C ALA A 70 -6.10 35.17 11.42
N CYS A 71 -6.69 36.35 11.55
CA CYS A 71 -6.57 37.41 10.57
C CYS A 71 -5.96 38.66 11.22
N TYR A 72 -5.26 39.44 10.42
CA TYR A 72 -4.64 40.67 10.85
C TYR A 72 -5.71 41.76 10.99
N ARG A 73 -5.72 42.48 12.12
CA ARG A 73 -6.77 43.47 12.44
C ARG A 73 -6.73 44.69 11.50
N PRO A 74 -5.56 45.27 11.18
CA PRO A 74 -5.49 46.37 10.22
C PRO A 74 -5.88 45.97 8.79
N ASP A 75 -5.66 44.71 8.40
CA ASP A 75 -6.08 44.18 7.11
C ASP A 75 -6.74 42.79 7.26
N PRO A 76 -8.08 42.74 7.38
CA PRO A 76 -8.84 41.49 7.51
C PRO A 76 -8.72 40.51 6.34
N ARG A 77 -8.11 40.91 5.21
CA ARG A 77 -7.85 40.03 4.07
C ARG A 77 -6.63 39.14 4.31
N VAL A 78 -5.74 39.54 5.22
CA VAL A 78 -4.54 38.79 5.57
C VAL A 78 -4.88 37.82 6.69
N CYS A 79 -5.20 36.58 6.33
CA CYS A 79 -5.47 35.50 7.27
C CYS A 79 -4.45 34.37 7.11
N LEU A 80 -3.89 33.93 8.22
CA LEU A 80 -2.86 32.90 8.26
C LEU A 80 -3.25 31.78 9.22
N GLU A 81 -2.77 30.58 8.91
CA GLU A 81 -2.77 29.47 9.85
C GLU A 81 -1.44 29.51 10.61
N HIS A 82 -1.54 29.62 11.93
CA HIS A 82 -0.38 29.68 12.80
C HIS A 82 0.13 28.27 13.13
N PRO A 83 1.41 28.13 13.51
CA PRO A 83 1.95 26.86 13.97
C PRO A 83 1.06 26.24 15.05
N PRO A 84 0.79 24.92 14.98
CA PRO A 84 -0.11 24.29 15.92
C PRO A 84 0.50 24.23 17.32
N VAL A 85 -0.35 24.37 18.32
CA VAL A 85 0.02 24.05 19.71
C VAL A 85 -0.10 22.54 19.89
N VAL A 86 1.01 21.89 20.26
CA VAL A 86 1.10 20.43 20.38
C VAL A 86 0.90 19.99 21.82
N PHE A 87 -0.06 19.10 22.05
CA PHE A 87 -0.30 18.45 23.33
C PHE A 87 0.22 17.01 23.31
N MET A 88 1.18 16.72 24.18
CA MET A 88 1.83 15.42 24.32
C MET A 88 1.21 14.54 25.43
N GLU A 89 0.12 14.97 26.05
CA GLU A 89 -0.47 14.28 27.20
C GLU A 89 -1.12 12.95 26.80
N PRO A 90 -0.73 11.83 27.42
CA PRO A 90 -1.29 10.52 27.09
C PRO A 90 -2.77 10.46 27.43
N GLY A 91 -3.57 9.91 26.51
CA GLY A 91 -5.02 9.79 26.69
C GLY A 91 -5.80 11.10 26.46
N LEU A 92 -5.15 12.20 26.10
CA LEU A 92 -5.85 13.42 25.71
C LEU A 92 -6.74 13.14 24.48
N THR A 93 -7.99 13.58 24.54
CA THR A 93 -8.96 13.43 23.45
C THR A 93 -9.11 14.74 22.68
N VAL A 94 -9.61 14.66 21.45
CA VAL A 94 -9.90 15.86 20.63
C VAL A 94 -10.91 16.77 21.33
N TYR A 95 -11.88 16.16 22.01
CA TYR A 95 -12.86 16.87 22.83
C TYR A 95 -12.20 17.62 23.99
N ALA A 96 -11.32 16.95 24.75
CA ALA A 96 -10.58 17.57 25.84
C ALA A 96 -9.66 18.71 25.34
N CYS A 97 -9.04 18.56 24.17
CA CYS A 97 -8.31 19.65 23.53
C CYS A 97 -9.21 20.84 23.21
N ALA A 98 -10.39 20.62 22.63
CA ALA A 98 -11.31 21.71 22.30
C ALA A 98 -11.76 22.49 23.55
N MET A 99 -11.95 21.80 24.67
CA MET A 99 -12.25 22.43 25.96
C MET A 99 -11.07 23.26 26.49
N ARG A 100 -9.84 22.75 26.39
CA ARG A 100 -8.62 23.47 26.81
C ARG A 100 -8.20 24.58 25.83
N ALA A 101 -8.65 24.50 24.58
CA ALA A 101 -8.27 25.44 23.52
C ALA A 101 -8.57 26.89 23.91
N GLN A 102 -9.65 27.15 24.64
CA GLN A 102 -10.01 28.51 25.06
C GLN A 102 -8.87 29.20 25.83
N ILE A 103 -8.21 28.48 26.73
CA ILE A 103 -7.09 29.02 27.52
C ILE A 103 -5.88 29.28 26.63
N GLU A 104 -5.55 28.34 25.74
CA GLU A 104 -4.43 28.50 24.80
C GLU A 104 -4.67 29.63 23.79
N LEU A 105 -5.92 29.85 23.36
CA LEU A 105 -6.29 30.96 22.48
C LEU A 105 -6.11 32.32 23.17
N VAL A 106 -6.37 32.41 24.48
CA VAL A 106 -6.13 33.63 25.25
C VAL A 106 -4.63 33.94 25.30
N LYS A 107 -3.81 32.95 25.69
CA LYS A 107 -2.34 33.10 25.68
C LYS A 107 -1.80 33.48 24.31
N TRP A 108 -2.26 32.77 23.27
CA TRP A 108 -1.89 33.04 21.89
C TRP A 108 -2.21 34.48 21.47
N LYS A 109 -3.37 35.01 21.89
CA LYS A 109 -3.79 36.39 21.60
C LYS A 109 -2.89 37.43 22.28
N GLU A 110 -2.40 37.15 23.48
CA GLU A 110 -1.45 38.03 24.19
C GLU A 110 -0.11 38.11 23.45
N GLU A 111 0.35 36.98 22.91
CA GLU A 111 1.59 36.89 22.12
C GLU A 111 1.47 37.50 20.71
N HIS A 112 0.25 37.60 20.17
CA HIS A 112 -0.02 38.06 18.81
C HIS A 112 -0.89 39.34 18.79
N PRO A 113 -0.38 40.48 19.31
CA PRO A 113 -1.13 41.73 19.31
C PRO A 113 -1.42 42.17 17.87
N GLY A 114 -2.66 42.56 17.62
CA GLY A 114 -3.11 42.97 16.29
C GLY A 114 -3.66 41.83 15.42
N TRP A 115 -3.62 40.57 15.88
CA TRP A 115 -4.34 39.48 15.23
C TRP A 115 -5.65 39.18 15.97
N TYR A 116 -6.59 38.55 15.26
CA TYR A 116 -7.81 38.01 15.87
C TYR A 116 -8.12 36.62 15.30
N VAL A 117 -8.48 35.70 16.20
CA VAL A 117 -8.79 34.32 15.85
C VAL A 117 -10.15 34.26 15.17
N ILE A 118 -10.22 33.66 13.98
CA ILE A 118 -11.47 33.42 13.25
C ILE A 118 -11.97 31.98 13.37
N ARG A 119 -11.04 31.04 13.56
CA ARG A 119 -11.34 29.62 13.69
C ARG A 119 -10.20 28.93 14.42
N TYR A 120 -10.56 27.93 15.21
CA TYR A 120 -9.60 26.97 15.75
C TYR A 120 -10.12 25.56 15.52
N ARG A 121 -9.21 24.57 15.48
CA ARG A 121 -9.58 23.15 15.42
C ARG A 121 -8.58 22.32 16.20
N CYS A 122 -9.07 21.28 16.86
CA CYS A 122 -8.24 20.24 17.45
C CYS A 122 -8.22 19.01 16.54
N GLY A 123 -7.06 18.38 16.40
CA GLY A 123 -6.89 17.19 15.57
C GLY A 123 -5.76 16.30 16.06
N ARG A 124 -5.72 15.05 15.60
CA ARG A 124 -4.54 14.22 15.80
C ARG A 124 -3.44 14.67 14.84
N ALA A 125 -2.22 14.73 15.33
CA ALA A 125 -1.04 15.07 14.54
C ALA A 125 -0.95 14.22 13.26
N GLY A 126 -0.57 14.86 12.16
CA GLY A 126 -0.46 14.25 10.83
C GLY A 126 -1.79 14.01 10.10
N VAL A 127 -2.94 14.13 10.75
CA VAL A 127 -4.26 14.14 10.07
C VAL A 127 -4.54 15.53 9.50
N MET A 128 -4.19 16.58 10.25
CA MET A 128 -4.47 17.97 9.87
C MET A 128 -3.46 18.57 8.90
N ALA A 129 -2.23 18.04 8.83
CA ALA A 129 -1.19 18.50 7.88
C ALA A 129 -1.48 18.16 6.41
N ARG A 130 -2.58 17.45 6.12
CA ARG A 130 -2.96 16.99 4.77
C ARG A 130 -4.28 17.57 4.26
N ALA A 131 -4.93 18.42 5.06
CA ALA A 131 -6.26 18.99 4.77
C ALA A 131 -6.15 20.47 4.41
#